data_AF-A0A5B7GFV6-F1
#
_entry.id   AF-A0A5B7GFV6-F1
#
_cell.length_a   1.000
_cell.length_b   1.000
_cell.length_c   1.000
_cell.angle_alpha   90.00
_cell.angle_beta   90.00
_cell.angle_gamma   90.00
#
_symmetry.space_group_name_H-M   'P 1'
#
loop_
_entity.id
_entity.type
_entity.pdbx_description
1 polymer ?
#
loop_
_entity_poly.entity_id
_entity_poly.type
_entity_poly.pdbx_seq_one_letter_code
_entity_poly.pdbx_strand_id
1 'polypeptide(L)'
;MDGILRIGEQLTVMVYLKDENRKLDVAVRDCWAYGEPNFDDPDTPNLQLTRDDGCPMRKKLMHFWARTYDTFDTGATLITYTNMSAFKFPDRMQVFLTCNVQVGQASLFQSSNAKTRLLKIPVALEGYRMESVIYSSMS
;
A
#
# COMPACT_ATOMS: atom_id res chain seq x y z
N MET A 1 23.54 6.94 4.58
CA MET A 1 23.82 6.37 3.25
C MET A 1 22.55 6.56 2.44
N ASP A 2 22.38 7.72 1.82
CA ASP A 2 21.19 8.01 1.00
C ASP A 2 21.41 7.41 -0.40
N GLY A 3 21.11 6.13 -0.54
CA GLY A 3 21.41 5.35 -1.75
C GLY A 3 20.35 5.57 -2.81
N ILE A 4 20.64 6.39 -3.83
CA ILE A 4 19.78 6.64 -5.01
C ILE A 4 19.10 5.35 -5.53
N LEU A 5 17.76 5.36 -5.69
CA LEU A 5 16.96 4.24 -6.17
C LEU A 5 17.40 3.93 -7.57
N ARG A 6 17.81 2.70 -7.80
CA ARG A 6 17.98 2.26 -9.17
C ARG A 6 16.66 1.74 -9.67
N ILE A 7 16.31 2.13 -10.89
CA ILE A 7 15.18 1.51 -11.60
C ILE A 7 15.41 0.00 -11.63
N GLY A 8 14.38 -0.76 -11.27
CA GLY A 8 14.43 -2.21 -11.16
C GLY A 8 14.85 -2.74 -9.79
N GLU A 9 15.32 -1.88 -8.87
CA GLU A 9 15.62 -2.28 -7.49
C GLU A 9 14.33 -2.72 -6.77
N GLN A 10 14.44 -3.71 -5.88
CA GLN A 10 13.28 -4.18 -5.13
C GLN A 10 13.01 -3.30 -3.93
N LEU A 11 11.77 -2.87 -3.82
CA LEU A 11 11.22 -2.15 -2.69
C LEU A 11 10.17 -3.01 -2.00
N THR A 12 10.01 -2.82 -0.70
CA THR A 12 8.91 -3.43 0.06
C THR A 12 7.98 -2.35 0.56
N VAL A 13 6.69 -2.48 0.25
CA VAL A 13 5.64 -1.64 0.82
C VAL A 13 5.08 -2.37 2.02
N MET A 14 4.97 -1.70 3.16
CA MET A 14 4.37 -2.28 4.36
C MET A 14 3.23 -1.41 4.89
N VAL A 15 2.17 -2.09 5.28
CA VAL A 15 0.99 -1.56 5.95
C VAL A 15 0.93 -2.21 7.33
N TYR A 16 1.09 -1.41 8.37
CA TYR A 16 1.03 -1.86 9.75
C TYR A 16 -0.38 -1.65 10.30
N LEU A 17 -0.98 -2.72 10.80
CA LEU A 17 -2.20 -2.68 11.60
C LEU A 17 -1.83 -2.95 13.06
N LYS A 18 -2.31 -2.09 13.96
CA LYS A 18 -2.34 -2.36 15.39
C LYS A 18 -3.79 -2.50 15.85
N ASP A 19 -4.13 -3.68 16.35
CA ASP A 19 -5.43 -4.02 16.93
C ASP A 19 -5.23 -4.88 18.18
N GLU A 20 -5.42 -4.28 19.35
CA GLU A 20 -5.24 -4.92 20.65
C GLU A 20 -6.11 -6.18 20.82
N ASN A 21 -7.28 -6.22 20.16
CA ASN A 21 -8.21 -7.34 20.24
C ASN A 21 -7.92 -8.45 19.22
N ARG A 22 -7.03 -8.21 18.24
CA ARG A 22 -6.68 -9.15 17.15
C ARG A 22 -7.89 -9.72 16.40
N LYS A 23 -8.92 -8.90 16.17
CA LYS A 23 -10.15 -9.24 15.43
C LYS A 23 -10.19 -8.65 14.03
N LEU A 24 -9.35 -7.66 13.76
CA LEU A 24 -9.28 -6.96 12.49
C LEU A 24 -8.25 -7.58 11.56
N ASP A 25 -8.56 -7.49 10.27
CA ASP A 25 -7.73 -7.87 9.14
C ASP A 25 -7.58 -6.65 8.22
N VAL A 26 -6.65 -6.76 7.27
CA VAL A 26 -6.34 -5.75 6.26
C VAL A 26 -6.36 -6.38 4.88
N ALA A 27 -7.09 -5.77 3.96
CA ALA A 27 -6.99 -6.08 2.53
C ALA A 27 -6.62 -4.82 1.75
N VAL A 28 -5.50 -4.88 1.03
CA VAL A 28 -5.11 -3.82 0.10
C VAL A 28 -5.71 -4.12 -1.28
N ARG A 29 -6.38 -3.13 -1.84
CA ARG A 29 -7.20 -3.25 -3.05
C ARG A 29 -6.51 -2.55 -4.21
N ASP A 30 -7.15 -1.57 -4.83
CA ASP A 30 -6.58 -0.83 -5.94
C ASP A 30 -5.47 0.11 -5.47
N CYS A 31 -4.34 0.00 -6.14
CA CYS A 31 -3.14 0.77 -5.92
C CYS A 31 -2.76 1.48 -7.23
N TRP A 32 -2.40 2.73 -7.09
CA TRP A 32 -2.00 3.62 -8.17
C TRP A 32 -0.68 4.27 -7.83
N ALA A 33 0.22 4.28 -8.80
CA ALA A 33 1.42 5.11 -8.73
C ALA A 33 1.23 6.38 -9.53
N TYR A 34 1.85 7.47 -9.10
CA TYR A 34 1.68 8.77 -9.72
C TYR A 34 2.94 9.64 -9.55
N GLY A 35 3.17 10.56 -10.49
CA GLY A 35 4.43 11.30 -10.61
C GLY A 35 4.51 12.62 -9.85
N GLU A 36 3.41 13.07 -9.25
CA GLU A 36 3.29 14.36 -8.53
C GLU A 36 2.49 14.15 -7.23
N PRO A 37 2.61 14.99 -6.20
CA PRO A 37 1.88 14.78 -4.94
C PRO A 37 0.35 14.83 -5.07
N ASN A 38 -0.17 15.57 -6.06
CA ASN A 38 -1.61 15.71 -6.28
C ASN A 38 -2.13 14.64 -7.25
N PHE A 39 -2.69 13.57 -6.70
CA PHE A 39 -3.27 12.48 -7.48
C PHE A 39 -4.48 12.90 -8.34
N ASP A 40 -5.30 13.84 -7.86
CA ASP A 40 -6.54 14.25 -8.53
C ASP A 40 -6.31 15.28 -9.66
N ASP A 41 -5.07 15.74 -9.86
CA ASP A 41 -4.71 16.63 -10.96
C ASP A 41 -4.74 15.85 -12.29
N PRO A 42 -5.50 16.30 -13.31
CA PRO A 42 -5.59 15.63 -14.60
C PRO A 42 -4.24 15.53 -15.34
N ASP A 43 -3.29 16.43 -15.06
CA ASP A 43 -1.96 16.43 -15.67
C ASP A 43 -0.96 15.52 -14.92
N THR A 44 -1.35 14.97 -13.76
CA THR A 44 -0.52 14.04 -13.00
C THR A 44 -0.41 12.70 -13.73
N PRO A 45 0.79 12.31 -14.21
CA PRO A 45 0.97 11.01 -14.82
C PRO A 45 0.75 9.94 -13.76
N ASN A 46 -0.14 8.98 -14.05
CA ASN A 46 -0.50 7.93 -13.13
C ASN A 46 -0.54 6.55 -13.82
N LEU A 47 -0.40 5.51 -13.02
CA LEU A 47 -0.37 4.12 -13.46
C LEU A 47 -1.06 3.24 -12.43
N GLN A 48 -2.11 2.54 -12.86
CA GLN A 48 -2.74 1.51 -12.04
C GLN A 48 -1.82 0.28 -11.90
N LEU A 49 -1.53 -0.11 -10.66
CA LEU A 49 -0.68 -1.25 -10.33
C LEU A 49 -1.50 -2.50 -10.00
N THR A 50 -2.58 -2.31 -9.22
CA THR A 50 -3.54 -3.37 -8.85
C THR A 50 -4.96 -2.93 -9.15
N ARG A 51 -5.81 -3.91 -9.42
CA ARG A 51 -7.24 -3.71 -9.63
C ARG A 51 -7.99 -3.65 -8.29
N ASP A 52 -9.28 -3.33 -8.32
CA ASP A 52 -10.18 -3.25 -7.16
C ASP A 52 -10.27 -4.54 -6.35
N ASP A 53 -9.82 -5.68 -6.87
CA ASP A 53 -9.69 -6.98 -6.18
C ASP A 53 -8.33 -7.19 -5.48
N GLY A 54 -7.40 -6.23 -5.61
CA GLY A 54 -6.02 -6.36 -5.13
C GLY A 54 -5.12 -7.18 -6.06
N CYS A 55 -5.63 -7.63 -7.22
CA CYS A 55 -4.86 -8.41 -8.17
C CYS A 55 -3.89 -7.50 -8.95
N PRO A 56 -2.59 -7.83 -9.03
CA PRO A 56 -1.63 -7.03 -9.78
C PRO A 56 -1.91 -7.04 -11.29
N MET A 57 -2.18 -5.85 -11.83
CA MET A 57 -2.25 -5.60 -13.27
C MET A 57 -0.86 -5.47 -13.87
N ARG A 58 0.10 -4.97 -13.09
CA ARG A 58 1.49 -4.76 -13.50
C ARG A 58 2.42 -5.68 -12.71
N LYS A 59 2.35 -6.99 -12.97
CA LYS A 59 3.09 -8.04 -12.25
C LYS A 59 4.61 -7.86 -12.20
N LYS A 60 5.20 -7.16 -13.20
CA LYS A 60 6.63 -6.80 -13.22
C LYS A 60 6.98 -5.66 -12.27
N LEU A 61 6.00 -4.86 -11.87
CA LEU A 61 6.18 -3.70 -11.00
C LEU A 61 5.71 -3.99 -9.59
N MET A 62 4.63 -4.74 -9.39
CA MET A 62 4.09 -5.02 -8.06
C MET A 62 3.63 -6.46 -7.96
N HIS A 63 3.99 -7.12 -6.85
CA HIS A 63 3.60 -8.48 -6.53
C HIS A 63 2.25 -8.51 -5.79
N PHE A 64 1.75 -9.73 -5.55
CA PHE A 64 0.59 -9.92 -4.68
C PHE A 64 0.90 -9.48 -3.25
N TRP A 65 -0.11 -8.94 -2.58
CA TRP A 65 -0.03 -8.63 -1.16
C TRP A 65 -0.01 -9.91 -0.32
N ALA A 66 0.95 -9.99 0.58
CA ALA A 66 1.09 -11.01 1.59
C ALA A 66 0.81 -10.43 2.98
N ARG A 67 0.55 -11.30 3.95
CA ARG A 67 0.22 -10.94 5.33
C ARG A 67 1.04 -11.76 6.30
N THR A 68 1.46 -11.15 7.39
CA THR A 68 2.14 -11.81 8.50
C THR A 68 1.67 -11.27 9.84
N TYR A 69 1.45 -12.17 10.80
CA TYR A 69 1.19 -11.85 12.20
C TYR A 69 2.47 -11.90 13.05
N ASP A 70 3.59 -12.33 12.44
CA ASP A 70 4.91 -12.23 13.05
C ASP A 70 5.44 -10.81 12.81
N THR A 71 5.18 -9.95 13.79
CA THR A 71 5.40 -8.50 13.68
C THR A 71 6.60 -7.99 14.48
N PHE A 72 7.31 -8.87 15.19
CA PHE A 72 8.50 -8.53 16.01
C PHE A 72 8.26 -7.27 16.86
N ASP A 73 9.27 -6.40 16.98
CA ASP A 73 9.24 -5.19 17.81
C ASP A 73 8.60 -3.97 17.10
N THR A 74 7.79 -4.20 16.06
CA THR A 74 7.16 -3.09 15.31
C THR A 74 5.95 -2.48 16.02
N GLY A 75 5.41 -3.16 17.05
CA GLY A 75 4.20 -2.76 17.76
C GLY A 75 2.90 -2.98 16.98
N ALA A 76 2.98 -3.51 15.76
CA ALA A 76 1.82 -3.94 14.97
C ALA A 76 1.34 -5.33 15.41
N THR A 77 0.08 -5.64 15.13
CA THR A 77 -0.51 -6.97 15.32
C THR A 77 -0.67 -7.74 14.02
N LEU A 78 -0.67 -7.04 12.88
CA LEU A 78 -0.67 -7.59 11.54
C LEU A 78 0.13 -6.67 10.62
N ILE A 79 1.00 -7.24 9.79
CA ILE A 79 1.70 -6.55 8.72
C ILE A 79 1.21 -7.10 7.39
N THR A 80 0.72 -6.21 6.53
CA THR A 80 0.39 -6.52 5.14
C THR A 80 1.44 -5.88 4.25
N TYR A 81 2.08 -6.66 3.38
CA TYR A 81 3.21 -6.19 2.59
C TYR A 81 3.18 -6.69 1.16
N THR A 82 3.85 -5.95 0.27
CA THR A 82 4.10 -6.39 -1.11
C THR A 82 5.48 -5.93 -1.55
N ASN A 83 6.07 -6.68 -2.49
CA ASN A 83 7.30 -6.28 -3.14
C ASN A 83 6.97 -5.59 -4.46
N MET A 84 7.67 -4.51 -4.73
CA MET A 84 7.57 -3.78 -5.99
C MET A 84 8.95 -3.48 -6.56
N SER A 85 9.06 -3.46 -7.89
CA SER A 85 10.26 -3.00 -8.56
C SER A 85 10.18 -1.51 -8.75
N ALA A 86 11.25 -0.80 -8.38
CA ALA A 86 11.35 0.63 -8.56
C ALA A 86 11.25 1.04 -10.02
N PHE A 87 10.54 2.12 -10.29
CA PHE A 87 10.39 2.71 -11.61
C PHE A 87 10.22 4.22 -11.47
N LYS A 88 10.21 4.92 -12.61
CA LYS A 88 9.91 6.34 -12.68
C LYS A 88 9.01 6.64 -13.86
N PHE A 89 8.28 7.74 -13.77
CA PHE A 89 7.63 8.34 -14.93
C PHE A 89 8.66 9.15 -15.75
N PRO A 90 8.44 9.33 -17.06
CA PRO A 90 9.23 10.26 -17.86
C PRO A 90 9.23 11.66 -17.22
N ASP A 91 10.38 12.32 -17.18
CA ASP A 91 10.56 13.68 -16.64
C ASP A 91 10.16 13.89 -15.18
N ARG A 92 9.88 12.82 -14.42
CA ARG A 92 9.58 12.87 -12.98
C ARG A 92 10.70 12.24 -12.18
N MET A 93 11.06 12.90 -11.08
CA MET A 93 12.13 12.46 -10.17
C MET A 93 11.60 11.61 -9.01
N GLN A 94 10.31 11.71 -8.72
CA GLN A 94 9.67 11.03 -7.60
C GLN A 94 8.47 10.22 -8.09
N VAL A 95 8.10 9.20 -7.32
CA VAL A 95 6.87 8.44 -7.51
C VAL A 95 6.17 8.39 -6.17
N PHE A 96 4.86 8.58 -6.21
CA PHE A 96 3.96 8.43 -5.09
C PHE A 96 3.09 7.21 -5.35
N LEU A 97 2.65 6.56 -4.29
CA LEU A 97 1.80 5.38 -4.32
C LEU A 97 0.57 5.67 -3.46
N THR A 98 -0.62 5.47 -3.99
CA THR A 98 -1.87 5.51 -3.23
C THR A 98 -2.55 4.17 -3.35
N CYS A 99 -2.99 3.63 -2.23
CA CYS A 99 -3.73 2.37 -2.19
C CYS A 99 -5.01 2.54 -1.40
N ASN A 100 -6.10 1.98 -1.91
CA ASN A 100 -7.31 1.77 -1.12
C ASN A 100 -7.13 0.53 -0.24
N VAL A 101 -7.27 0.72 1.06
CA VAL A 101 -7.12 -0.34 2.06
C VAL A 101 -8.43 -0.52 2.81
N GLN A 102 -8.85 -1.77 2.94
CA GLN A 102 -9.99 -2.18 3.73
C GLN A 102 -9.52 -2.69 5.09
N VAL A 103 -10.09 -2.14 6.17
CA VAL A 103 -9.87 -2.64 7.53
C VAL A 103 -11.19 -3.15 8.09
N GLY A 104 -11.20 -4.38 8.59
CA GLY A 104 -12.41 -5.06 9.04
C GLY A 104 -12.18 -6.55 9.29
N GLN A 105 -13.22 -7.30 9.62
CA GLN A 105 -13.11 -8.76 9.71
C GLN A 105 -12.91 -9.36 8.31
N ALA A 106 -12.01 -10.34 8.19
CA ALA A 106 -11.66 -10.97 6.90
C ALA A 106 -12.88 -11.46 6.09
N SER A 107 -13.86 -12.05 6.77
CA SER A 107 -15.11 -12.58 6.20
C SER A 107 -15.98 -11.49 5.54
N LEU A 108 -15.77 -10.22 5.89
CA LEU A 108 -16.56 -9.10 5.41
C LEU A 108 -16.03 -8.47 4.12
N PHE A 109 -14.78 -8.73 3.74
CA PHE A 109 -14.17 -8.12 2.54
C PHE A 109 -14.80 -8.55 1.21
N GLN A 110 -15.63 -9.60 1.20
CA GLN A 110 -16.40 -10.03 0.03
C GLN A 110 -17.91 -9.74 0.15
N SER A 111 -18.36 -9.16 1.26
CA SER A 111 -19.78 -8.91 1.51
C SER A 111 -20.21 -7.54 1.00
N SER A 112 -21.27 -7.50 0.19
CA SER A 112 -21.88 -6.26 -0.31
C SER A 112 -22.51 -5.40 0.79
N ASN A 113 -22.75 -5.97 1.98
CA ASN A 113 -23.39 -5.31 3.11
C ASN A 113 -22.40 -5.01 4.26
N ALA A 114 -21.12 -5.32 4.08
CA ALA A 114 -20.11 -5.02 5.08
C ALA A 114 -19.84 -3.51 5.15
N LYS A 115 -19.99 -2.95 6.35
CA LYS A 115 -19.54 -1.59 6.64
C LYS A 115 -18.01 -1.58 6.78
N THR A 116 -17.33 -1.62 5.64
CA THR A 116 -15.87 -1.62 5.59
C THR A 116 -15.35 -0.19 5.59
N ARG A 117 -14.33 0.08 6.38
CA ARG A 117 -13.61 1.36 6.33
C ARG A 117 -12.57 1.27 5.23
N LEU A 118 -12.82 1.99 4.14
CA LEU A 118 -11.87 2.20 3.06
C LEU A 118 -10.99 3.40 3.41
N LEU A 119 -9.69 3.16 3.47
CA LEU A 119 -8.69 4.18 3.73
C LEU A 119 -7.81 4.35 2.49
N LYS A 120 -7.71 5.58 2.00
CA LYS A 120 -6.70 5.95 1.00
C LYS A 120 -5.41 6.26 1.72
N ILE A 121 -4.34 5.57 1.35
CA ILE A 121 -3.04 5.74 1.99
C ILE A 121 -2.06 6.28 0.96
N PRO A 122 -1.68 7.56 1.04
CA PRO A 122 -0.58 8.08 0.26
C PRO A 122 0.75 7.61 0.87
N VAL A 123 1.62 7.09 0.03
CA VAL A 123 2.96 6.63 0.35
C VAL A 123 3.92 7.34 -0.61
N ALA A 124 4.82 8.17 -0.09
CA ALA A 124 5.85 8.83 -0.88
C ALA A 124 7.14 8.01 -0.88
N LEU A 125 7.86 8.00 -2.01
CA LEU A 125 9.21 7.43 -2.10
C LEU A 125 10.26 8.45 -1.64
N GLU A 126 10.29 8.78 -0.36
CA GLU A 126 11.37 9.60 0.22
C GLU A 126 12.45 8.68 0.80
N GLY A 127 13.69 8.77 0.31
CA GLY A 127 14.86 8.14 0.98
C GLY A 127 14.75 6.62 1.25
N TYR A 128 14.01 5.88 0.40
CA TYR A 128 13.96 4.40 0.31
C TYR A 128 13.02 3.63 1.24
N ARG A 129 12.27 4.29 2.12
CA ARG A 129 11.38 3.58 3.05
C ARG A 129 9.91 3.92 2.79
N MET A 130 9.17 2.94 2.26
CA MET A 130 7.71 3.03 2.10
C MET A 130 7.01 2.52 3.35
N GLU A 131 6.69 3.42 4.26
CA GLU A 131 5.95 3.09 5.47
C GLU A 131 4.60 3.77 5.53
N SER A 132 3.58 2.94 5.71
CA SER A 132 2.26 3.40 6.09
C SER A 132 1.83 2.69 7.36
N VAL A 133 1.56 3.48 8.40
CA VAL A 133 1.01 2.96 9.65
C VAL A 133 -0.47 3.30 9.68
N ILE A 134 -1.32 2.29 9.60
CA ILE A 134 -2.76 2.47 9.80
C ILE A 134 -3.05 2.32 11.29
N TYR A 135 -3.27 3.45 11.95
CA TYR A 135 -3.83 3.45 13.29
C TYR A 135 -5.35 3.28 13.19
N SER A 136 -5.80 2.05 13.39
CA SER A 136 -7.20 1.75 13.62
C SER A 136 -7.51 2.01 15.11
N SER A 137 -7.71 3.28 15.51
CA SER A 137 -8.36 3.55 16.79
C SER A 137 -9.83 3.15 16.69
N MET A 138 -10.16 1.97 17.23
CA MET A 138 -11.55 1.68 17.60
C MET A 138 -11.84 2.46 18.89
N SER A 139 -12.44 3.64 18.75
CA SER A 139 -13.31 4.23 19.78
C SER A 139 -14.75 4.11 19.30
#